data_AF-A0A1M6FHA9-F1
#
_entry.id   AF-A0A1M6FHA9-F1
#
_cell.length_a   1.000
_cell.length_b   1.000
_cell.length_c   1.000
_cell.angle_alpha   90.00
_cell.angle_beta   90.00
_cell.angle_gamma   90.00
#
_symmetry.space_group_name_H-M   'P 1'
#
loop_
_entity.id
_entity.type
_entity.pdbx_description
1 polymer ?
#
loop_
_entity_poly.entity_id
_entity_poly.type
_entity_poly.pdbx_seq_one_letter_code
_entity_poly.pdbx_strand_id
1 'polypeptide(L)'
;MSDILVKDIMIPLDQYATVEENANLYDAVMALEACQAREDVRDPRAVLVVDKKNHVVGKLSLLDVIKALEPSYEKILESRPGFARLGFSHRFLKLLADDYNLWANPLEQICRKAADIKVKDIMYSPSSEGEYVDEDATLPEALHQVIMGHHQSLLVMKKKRITGILRVRELFEQVTEAMKACGL
;
A
#
# COMPACT_ATOMS: atom_id res chain seq x y z
N MET A 1 -18.31 8.14 -24.44
CA MET A 1 -17.97 7.10 -23.44
C MET A 1 -18.60 7.55 -22.14
N SER A 2 -19.34 6.67 -21.46
CA SER A 2 -19.74 6.92 -20.07
C SER A 2 -18.48 7.19 -19.25
N ASP A 3 -18.51 8.19 -18.38
CA ASP A 3 -17.42 8.43 -17.43
C ASP A 3 -17.32 7.20 -16.53
N ILE A 4 -16.25 6.42 -16.69
CA ILE A 4 -15.98 5.26 -15.84
C ILE A 4 -15.83 5.79 -14.42
N LEU A 5 -16.62 5.23 -13.50
CA LEU A 5 -16.57 5.61 -12.10
C LEU A 5 -15.63 4.69 -11.34
N VAL A 6 -15.08 5.19 -10.24
CA VAL A 6 -14.13 4.43 -9.41
C VAL A 6 -14.74 3.13 -8.91
N LYS A 7 -16.00 3.13 -8.48
CA LYS A 7 -16.70 1.93 -8.02
C LYS A 7 -16.78 0.81 -9.06
N ASP A 8 -16.70 1.14 -10.35
CA ASP A 8 -16.81 0.16 -11.44
C ASP A 8 -15.50 -0.62 -11.64
N ILE A 9 -14.38 -0.10 -11.12
CA ILE A 9 -13.04 -0.63 -11.37
C ILE A 9 -12.23 -0.88 -10.10
N MET A 10 -12.70 -0.42 -8.93
CA MET A 10 -12.06 -0.71 -7.66
C MET A 10 -12.14 -2.19 -7.29
N ILE A 11 -11.30 -2.61 -6.35
CA ILE A 11 -11.43 -3.91 -5.71
C ILE A 11 -12.21 -3.72 -4.40
N PRO A 12 -13.38 -4.37 -4.25
CA PRO A 12 -14.15 -4.32 -3.02
C PRO A 12 -13.41 -4.94 -1.83
N LEU A 13 -13.75 -4.52 -0.61
CA LEU A 13 -13.08 -5.01 0.61
C LEU A 13 -13.16 -6.52 0.82
N ASP A 14 -14.28 -7.15 0.46
CA ASP A 14 -14.49 -8.60 0.59
C ASP A 14 -13.63 -9.43 -0.37
N GLN A 15 -13.05 -8.78 -1.37
CA GLN A 15 -12.16 -9.38 -2.38
C GLN A 15 -10.68 -9.04 -2.13
N TYR A 16 -10.36 -8.28 -1.08
CA TYR A 16 -9.00 -7.86 -0.79
C TYR A 16 -8.45 -8.46 0.51
N ALA A 17 -7.13 -8.55 0.63
CA ALA A 17 -6.49 -9.06 1.84
C ALA A 17 -6.78 -8.11 3.02
N THR A 18 -7.23 -8.66 4.15
CA THR A 18 -7.49 -7.90 5.38
C THR A 18 -6.80 -8.53 6.59
N VAL A 19 -6.46 -7.70 7.58
CA VAL A 19 -5.88 -8.14 8.85
C VAL A 19 -6.31 -7.21 9.99
N GLU A 20 -6.49 -7.76 11.19
CA GLU A 20 -6.82 -6.99 12.40
C GLU A 20 -5.66 -6.09 12.84
N GLU A 21 -5.96 -4.88 13.32
CA GLU A 21 -4.96 -3.89 13.75
C GLU A 21 -4.01 -4.39 14.87
N ASN A 22 -4.48 -5.33 15.71
CA ASN A 22 -3.71 -5.87 16.83
C ASN A 22 -2.98 -7.20 16.49
N ALA A 23 -3.11 -7.67 15.25
CA ALA A 23 -2.37 -8.81 14.74
C ALA A 23 -0.87 -8.50 14.65
N ASN A 24 -0.04 -9.53 14.49
CA ASN A 24 1.40 -9.33 14.27
C ASN A 24 1.73 -9.25 12.76
N LEU A 25 2.97 -8.87 12.44
CA LEU A 25 3.42 -8.76 11.04
C LEU A 25 3.37 -10.09 10.30
N TYR A 26 3.64 -11.21 10.97
CA TYR A 26 3.54 -12.55 10.37
C TYR A 26 2.11 -12.86 9.92
N ASP A 27 1.11 -12.58 10.76
CA ASP A 27 -0.30 -12.76 10.42
C ASP A 27 -0.70 -11.93 9.19
N ALA A 28 -0.19 -10.70 9.09
CA ALA A 28 -0.42 -9.85 7.93
C ALA A 28 0.17 -10.44 6.64
N VAL A 29 1.39 -11.01 6.71
CA VAL A 29 2.01 -11.69 5.57
C VAL A 29 1.23 -12.94 5.17
N MET A 30 0.78 -13.75 6.14
CA MET A 30 -0.03 -14.93 5.85
C MET A 30 -1.39 -14.57 5.23
N ALA A 31 -2.03 -13.48 5.69
CA ALA A 31 -3.26 -12.98 5.08
C ALA A 31 -3.04 -12.53 3.63
N LEU A 32 -1.89 -11.91 3.35
CA LEU A 32 -1.51 -11.52 2.00
C LEU A 32 -1.28 -12.73 1.09
N GLU A 33 -0.48 -13.71 1.53
CA GLU A 33 -0.19 -14.93 0.76
C GLU A 33 -1.47 -15.73 0.47
N ALA A 34 -2.35 -15.87 1.46
CA ALA A 34 -3.65 -16.53 1.28
C ALA A 34 -4.50 -15.83 0.22
N CYS A 35 -4.44 -14.50 0.15
CA CYS A 35 -5.12 -13.72 -0.87
C CYS A 35 -4.46 -13.88 -2.25
N GLN A 36 -3.12 -13.93 -2.33
CA GLN A 36 -2.37 -14.18 -3.57
C GLN A 36 -2.61 -15.58 -4.15
N ALA A 37 -2.89 -16.57 -3.31
CA ALA A 37 -3.16 -17.94 -3.73
C ALA A 37 -4.53 -18.12 -4.41
N ARG A 38 -5.42 -17.12 -4.34
CA ARG A 38 -6.73 -17.14 -4.99
C ARG A 38 -6.60 -16.88 -6.49
N GLU A 39 -7.18 -17.74 -7.32
CA GLU A 39 -7.12 -17.62 -8.78
C GLU A 39 -7.76 -16.33 -9.32
N ASP A 40 -8.76 -15.80 -8.61
CA ASP A 40 -9.50 -14.60 -9.01
C ASP A 40 -8.81 -13.29 -8.60
N VAL A 41 -7.77 -13.35 -7.75
CA VAL A 41 -7.09 -12.16 -7.23
C VAL A 41 -5.75 -11.96 -7.95
N ARG A 42 -5.65 -10.89 -8.73
CA ARG A 42 -4.37 -10.51 -9.36
C ARG A 42 -3.50 -9.72 -8.41
N ASP A 43 -2.44 -10.37 -7.91
CA ASP A 43 -1.25 -9.78 -7.26
C ASP A 43 -1.59 -8.67 -6.25
N PRO A 44 -2.28 -8.97 -5.12
CA PRO A 44 -2.47 -7.99 -4.07
C PRO A 44 -1.10 -7.52 -3.57
N ARG A 45 -0.91 -6.18 -3.54
CA ARG A 45 0.34 -5.51 -3.13
C ARG A 45 0.21 -4.79 -1.79
N ALA A 46 -0.91 -4.99 -1.12
CA ALA A 46 -1.16 -4.46 0.20
C ALA A 46 -2.14 -5.35 0.96
N VAL A 47 -2.17 -5.20 2.28
CA VAL A 47 -3.19 -5.73 3.17
C VAL A 47 -3.91 -4.55 3.81
N LEU A 48 -5.24 -4.58 3.84
CA LEU A 48 -6.03 -3.57 4.53
C LEU A 48 -6.14 -3.92 6.01
N VAL A 49 -5.92 -2.92 6.86
CA VAL A 49 -5.94 -3.11 8.30
C VAL A 49 -7.32 -2.71 8.82
N VAL A 50 -7.97 -3.58 9.59
CA VAL A 50 -9.30 -3.34 10.15
C VAL A 50 -9.29 -3.20 11.67
N ASP A 51 -10.18 -2.35 12.18
CA ASP A 51 -10.50 -2.25 13.60
C ASP A 51 -11.42 -3.40 14.06
N LYS A 52 -11.67 -3.49 15.37
CA LYS A 52 -12.59 -4.48 15.98
C LYS A 52 -14.04 -4.43 15.48
N LYS A 53 -14.41 -3.39 14.71
CA LYS A 53 -15.74 -3.22 14.12
C LYS A 53 -15.72 -3.49 12.60
N ASN A 54 -14.65 -4.10 12.09
CA ASN A 54 -14.39 -4.37 10.67
C ASN A 54 -14.34 -3.11 9.79
N HIS A 55 -13.96 -1.97 10.34
CA HIS A 55 -13.67 -0.78 9.53
C HIS A 55 -12.20 -0.73 9.18
N VAL A 56 -11.90 -0.45 7.91
CA VAL A 56 -10.50 -0.21 7.51
C VAL A 56 -9.99 1.06 8.20
N VAL A 57 -8.84 0.96 8.85
CA VAL A 57 -8.15 2.04 9.56
C VAL A 57 -6.75 2.32 8.99
N GLY A 58 -6.27 1.48 8.09
CA GLY A 58 -4.98 1.65 7.44
C GLY A 58 -4.71 0.60 6.37
N LYS A 59 -3.51 0.61 5.82
CA LYS A 59 -3.00 -0.40 4.90
C LYS A 59 -1.53 -0.69 5.17
N LEU A 60 -1.10 -1.89 4.83
CA LEU A 60 0.31 -2.29 4.78
C LEU A 60 0.66 -2.65 3.35
N SER A 61 1.58 -1.92 2.72
CA SER A 61 2.14 -2.35 1.43
C SER A 61 3.22 -3.42 1.62
N LEU A 62 3.61 -4.10 0.53
CA LEU A 62 4.78 -4.98 0.53
C LEU A 62 6.04 -4.29 1.07
N LEU A 63 6.21 -3.00 0.75
CA LEU A 63 7.37 -2.23 1.20
C LEU A 63 7.31 -1.94 2.70
N ASP A 64 6.11 -1.70 3.25
CA ASP A 64 5.94 -1.48 4.69
C ASP A 64 6.28 -2.74 5.48
N VAL A 65 5.89 -3.92 4.98
CA VAL A 65 6.29 -5.22 5.53
C VAL A 65 7.81 -5.37 5.59
N ILE A 66 8.51 -5.07 4.48
CA ILE A 66 9.97 -5.16 4.42
C ILE A 66 10.62 -4.14 5.35
N LYS A 67 10.15 -2.89 5.35
CA LYS A 67 10.68 -1.82 6.20
C LYS A 67 10.49 -2.12 7.69
N ALA A 68 9.37 -2.71 8.08
CA ALA A 68 9.08 -3.07 9.47
C ALA A 68 10.11 -4.02 10.07
N LEU A 69 10.76 -4.84 9.25
CA LEU A 69 11.84 -5.74 9.68
C LEU A 69 13.15 -5.00 10.01
N GLU A 70 13.34 -3.78 9.49
CA GLU A 70 14.48 -2.91 9.77
C GLU A 70 13.99 -1.53 10.28
N PRO A 71 13.64 -1.41 11.57
CA PRO A 71 13.05 -0.18 12.13
C PRO A 71 14.00 1.03 12.08
N SER A 72 15.30 0.82 11.83
CA SER A 72 16.26 1.92 11.67
C SER A 72 15.94 2.84 10.49
N TYR A 73 15.18 2.37 9.49
CA TYR A 73 14.68 3.23 8.40
C TYR A 73 13.74 4.33 8.89
N GLU A 74 12.91 4.09 9.89
CA GLU A 74 11.99 5.11 10.43
C GLU A 74 12.77 6.28 11.01
N LYS A 75 13.84 5.97 11.78
CA LYS A 75 14.74 7.00 12.36
C LYS A 75 15.37 7.90 11.29
N ILE A 76 15.75 7.32 10.14
CA ILE A 76 16.31 8.06 9.01
C ILE A 76 15.25 8.98 8.39
N LEU A 77 14.03 8.47 8.18
CA LEU A 77 12.97 9.19 7.49
C LEU A 77 12.34 10.29 8.33
N GLU A 78 12.18 10.07 9.64
CA GLU A 78 11.68 11.06 10.60
C GLU A 78 12.65 12.23 10.78
N SER A 79 13.95 11.93 10.87
CA SER A 79 14.97 12.97 11.03
C SER A 79 15.19 13.81 9.77
N ARG A 80 14.72 13.35 8.60
CA ARG A 80 14.91 14.01 7.31
C ARG A 80 13.64 13.93 6.44
N PRO A 81 12.65 14.81 6.65
CA PRO A 81 11.46 14.88 5.82
C PRO A 81 11.81 15.08 4.34
N GLY A 82 11.15 14.34 3.44
CA GLY A 82 11.38 14.43 1.99
C GLY A 82 12.60 13.66 1.47
N PHE A 83 13.44 13.12 2.36
CA PHE A 83 14.64 12.37 2.00
C PHE A 83 14.34 11.12 1.17
N ALA A 84 13.22 10.43 1.44
CA ALA A 84 12.74 9.29 0.65
C ALA A 84 12.39 9.62 -0.81
N ARG A 85 12.21 10.89 -1.17
CA ARG A 85 11.82 11.33 -2.53
C ARG A 85 13.02 11.72 -3.40
N LEU A 86 14.24 11.68 -2.84
CA LEU A 86 15.46 12.07 -3.54
C LEU A 86 16.10 10.86 -4.25
N GLY A 87 16.67 11.12 -5.42
CA GLY A 87 17.56 10.16 -6.07
C GLY A 87 18.93 10.17 -5.38
N PHE A 88 19.36 9.03 -4.84
CA PHE A 88 20.67 8.89 -4.21
C PHE A 88 21.64 8.08 -5.06
N SER A 89 22.91 8.46 -5.04
CA SER A 89 23.96 7.63 -5.62
C SER A 89 24.13 6.33 -4.81
N HIS A 90 24.55 5.25 -5.49
CA HIS A 90 24.87 3.98 -4.83
C HIS A 90 25.89 4.14 -3.69
N ARG A 91 26.90 5.01 -3.87
CA ARG A 91 27.90 5.30 -2.84
C ARG A 91 27.27 5.89 -1.59
N PHE A 92 26.33 6.82 -1.76
CA PHE A 92 25.64 7.44 -0.64
C PHE A 92 24.74 6.45 0.10
N LEU A 93 23.99 5.62 -0.64
CA LEU A 93 23.16 4.56 -0.05
C LEU A 93 23.99 3.57 0.78
N LYS A 94 25.21 3.21 0.31
CA LYS A 94 26.12 2.35 1.06
C LYS A 94 26.57 2.99 2.37
N LEU A 95 27.01 4.24 2.33
CA LEU A 95 27.42 4.97 3.53
C LEU A 95 26.28 5.07 4.55
N LEU A 96 25.06 5.34 4.08
CA LEU A 96 23.88 5.41 4.94
C LEU A 96 23.56 4.05 5.58
N ALA A 97 23.70 2.95 4.82
CA ALA A 97 23.51 1.61 5.37
C ALA A 97 24.56 1.27 6.43
N ASP A 98 25.83 1.61 6.19
CA ASP A 98 26.92 1.40 7.13
C ASP A 98 26.74 2.26 8.41
N ASP A 99 26.41 3.56 8.27
CA ASP A 99 26.23 4.50 9.39
C ASP A 99 25.09 4.09 10.34
N TYR A 100 24.02 3.53 9.80
CA TYR A 100 22.85 3.08 10.58
C TYR A 100 22.87 1.57 10.86
N ASN A 101 23.92 0.86 10.42
CA ASN A 101 24.07 -0.59 10.57
C ASN A 101 22.85 -1.38 10.05
N LEU A 102 22.29 -0.93 8.92
CA LEU A 102 21.09 -1.51 8.33
C LEU A 102 21.38 -2.92 7.83
N TRP A 103 20.48 -3.87 8.11
CA TRP A 103 20.57 -5.24 7.61
C TRP A 103 21.89 -5.97 7.99
N ALA A 104 22.53 -5.58 9.09
CA ALA A 104 23.80 -6.18 9.52
C ALA A 104 23.65 -7.62 10.08
N ASN A 105 22.44 -8.01 10.49
CA ASN A 105 22.14 -9.36 10.96
C ASN A 105 21.64 -10.24 9.81
N PRO A 106 21.84 -11.57 9.87
CA PRO A 106 21.24 -12.49 8.92
C PRO A 106 19.71 -12.36 8.87
N LEU A 107 19.13 -12.46 7.67
CA LEU A 107 17.69 -12.29 7.44
C LEU A 107 16.84 -13.19 8.34
N GLU A 108 17.25 -14.44 8.54
CA GLU A 108 16.53 -15.38 9.42
C GLU A 108 16.37 -14.83 10.85
N GLN A 109 17.42 -14.20 11.39
CA GLN A 109 17.36 -13.61 12.73
C GLN A 109 16.46 -12.38 12.78
N ILE A 110 16.45 -11.59 11.70
CA ILE A 110 15.58 -10.42 11.57
C ILE A 110 14.10 -10.87 11.51
N CYS A 111 13.78 -11.86 10.67
CA CYS A 111 12.43 -12.36 10.48
C CYS A 111 11.81 -12.94 11.76
N ARG A 112 12.61 -13.46 12.70
CA ARG A 112 12.10 -13.94 14.00
C ARG A 112 11.38 -12.85 14.81
N LYS A 113 11.68 -11.57 14.56
CA LYS A 113 11.01 -10.43 15.21
C LYS A 113 9.62 -10.13 14.66
N ALA A 114 9.22 -10.72 13.51
CA ALA A 114 7.93 -10.44 12.88
C ALA A 114 6.74 -10.74 13.80
N ALA A 115 6.86 -11.74 14.68
CA ALA A 115 5.82 -12.09 15.65
C ALA A 115 5.63 -11.01 16.74
N ASP A 116 6.65 -10.20 17.01
CA ASP A 116 6.63 -9.16 18.04
C ASP A 116 6.17 -7.79 17.51
N ILE A 117 6.18 -7.60 16.19
CA ILE A 117 5.78 -6.35 15.54
C ILE A 117 4.26 -6.34 15.37
N LYS A 118 3.57 -5.34 15.95
CA LYS A 118 2.12 -5.17 15.79
C LYS A 118 1.80 -4.37 14.55
N VAL A 119 0.77 -4.83 13.81
CA VAL A 119 0.31 -4.19 12.57
C VAL A 119 0.00 -2.71 12.77
N LYS A 120 -0.75 -2.34 13.82
CA LYS A 120 -1.11 -0.94 14.09
C LYS A 120 0.09 0.00 14.30
N ASP A 121 1.25 -0.54 14.69
CA ASP A 121 2.44 0.28 14.96
C ASP A 121 3.20 0.61 13.67
N ILE A 122 2.99 -0.17 12.60
CA ILE A 122 3.69 -0.04 11.31
C ILE A 122 2.75 0.25 10.13
N MET A 123 1.43 0.20 10.35
CA MET A 123 0.45 0.43 9.29
C MET A 123 0.52 1.87 8.81
N TYR A 124 0.32 2.03 7.50
CA TYR A 124 0.11 3.34 6.93
C TYR A 124 -1.37 3.70 6.99
N SER A 125 -1.71 4.70 7.79
CA SER A 125 -3.02 5.35 7.77
C SER A 125 -2.89 6.66 6.99
N PRO A 126 -3.58 6.83 5.85
CA PRO A 126 -3.44 8.05 5.08
C PRO A 126 -3.85 9.27 5.92
N SER A 127 -2.88 10.17 6.12
CA SER A 127 -3.02 11.39 6.92
C SER A 127 -3.54 12.58 6.10
N SER A 128 -3.56 12.44 4.77
CA SER A 128 -4.04 13.46 3.84
C SER A 128 -5.27 12.98 3.08
N GLU A 129 -6.17 13.91 2.75
CA GLU A 129 -7.39 13.60 1.98
C GLU A 129 -7.08 13.05 0.57
N GLY A 130 -5.92 13.39 -0.01
CA GLY A 130 -5.55 13.03 -1.39
C GLY A 130 -5.29 11.54 -1.65
N GLU A 131 -5.31 10.71 -0.62
CA GLU A 131 -5.22 9.25 -0.73
C GLU A 131 -6.57 8.52 -0.65
N TYR A 132 -7.62 9.30 -0.44
CA TYR A 132 -8.99 8.82 -0.48
C TYR A 132 -9.65 9.30 -1.77
N VAL A 133 -10.42 8.42 -2.38
CA VAL A 133 -11.21 8.74 -3.58
C VAL A 133 -12.66 8.34 -3.35
N ASP A 134 -13.60 9.17 -3.76
CA ASP A 134 -15.03 8.83 -3.66
C ASP A 134 -15.37 7.70 -4.66
N GLU A 135 -16.25 6.78 -4.27
CA GLU A 135 -16.67 5.68 -5.15
C GLU A 135 -17.36 6.17 -6.44
N ASP A 136 -17.99 7.35 -6.38
CA ASP A 136 -18.64 8.00 -7.51
C ASP A 136 -17.70 8.98 -8.25
N ALA A 137 -16.40 9.04 -7.88
CA ALA A 137 -15.42 9.83 -8.59
C ALA A 137 -15.15 9.27 -10.00
N THR A 138 -14.72 10.14 -10.90
CA THR A 138 -14.43 9.77 -12.29
C THR A 138 -13.02 9.21 -12.46
N LEU A 139 -12.80 8.41 -13.50
CA LEU A 139 -11.47 7.88 -13.84
C LEU A 139 -10.38 8.98 -13.97
N PRO A 140 -10.60 10.13 -14.65
CA PRO A 140 -9.61 11.20 -14.71
C PRO A 140 -9.23 11.79 -13.34
N GLU A 141 -10.20 11.90 -12.44
CA GLU A 141 -9.95 12.38 -11.08
C GLU A 141 -9.06 11.40 -10.30
N ALA A 142 -9.38 10.10 -10.35
CA ALA A 142 -8.56 9.07 -9.72
C ALA A 142 -7.14 8.99 -10.30
N LEU A 143 -6.99 9.12 -11.63
CA LEU A 143 -5.69 9.21 -12.30
C LEU A 143 -4.87 10.40 -11.78
N HIS A 144 -5.50 11.57 -11.68
CA HIS A 144 -4.84 12.77 -11.18
C HIS A 144 -4.35 12.59 -9.74
N GLN A 145 -5.19 12.06 -8.86
CA GLN A 145 -4.83 11.82 -7.44
C GLN A 145 -3.66 10.85 -7.31
N VAL A 146 -3.67 9.72 -8.02
CA VAL A 146 -2.57 8.74 -8.03
C VAL A 146 -1.26 9.36 -8.49
N ILE A 147 -1.29 10.14 -9.58
CA ILE A 147 -0.10 10.79 -10.14
C ILE A 147 0.46 11.83 -9.18
N MET A 148 -0.38 12.76 -8.71
CA MET A 148 0.05 13.88 -7.87
C MET A 148 0.49 13.43 -6.48
N GLY A 149 -0.11 12.36 -5.96
CA GLY A 149 0.24 11.80 -4.66
C GLY A 149 1.39 10.78 -4.69
N HIS A 150 1.83 10.35 -5.87
CA HIS A 150 2.80 9.26 -6.04
C HIS A 150 2.38 7.95 -5.34
N HIS A 151 1.08 7.69 -5.26
CA HIS A 151 0.53 6.53 -4.55
C HIS A 151 0.42 5.31 -5.46
N GLN A 152 0.63 4.12 -4.91
CA GLN A 152 0.39 2.86 -5.63
C GLN A 152 -1.09 2.44 -5.60
N SER A 153 -1.85 3.02 -4.69
CA SER A 153 -3.28 2.78 -4.52
C SER A 153 -3.95 3.90 -3.74
N LEU A 154 -5.25 4.10 -4.00
CA LEU A 154 -6.15 4.97 -3.25
C LEU A 154 -7.14 4.11 -2.45
N LEU A 155 -7.53 4.57 -1.26
CA LEU A 155 -8.63 3.96 -0.50
C LEU A 155 -9.95 4.54 -1.01
N VAL A 156 -10.86 3.69 -1.45
CA VAL A 156 -12.14 4.13 -1.99
C VAL A 156 -13.14 4.32 -0.87
N MET A 157 -13.85 5.44 -0.89
CA MET A 157 -14.75 5.89 0.17
C MET A 157 -16.20 6.01 -0.31
N LYS A 158 -17.12 5.59 0.55
CA LYS A 158 -18.55 5.91 0.46
C LYS A 158 -19.06 6.40 1.81
N LYS A 159 -19.64 7.59 1.88
CA LYS A 159 -20.25 8.13 3.11
C LYS A 159 -19.33 8.00 4.35
N LYS A 160 -18.04 8.33 4.18
CA LYS A 160 -16.98 8.25 5.22
C LYS A 160 -16.53 6.85 5.63
N ARG A 161 -16.87 5.82 4.86
CA ARG A 161 -16.37 4.45 5.06
C ARG A 161 -15.53 4.03 3.87
N ILE A 162 -14.40 3.39 4.15
CA ILE A 162 -13.64 2.73 3.11
C ILE A 162 -14.47 1.53 2.63
N THR A 163 -14.68 1.43 1.33
CA THR A 163 -15.47 0.37 0.67
C THR A 163 -14.65 -0.46 -0.31
N GLY A 164 -13.42 -0.04 -0.62
CA GLY A 164 -12.52 -0.77 -1.48
C GLY A 164 -11.16 -0.12 -1.61
N ILE A 165 -10.37 -0.64 -2.53
CA ILE A 165 -9.05 -0.12 -2.88
C ILE A 165 -8.95 -0.02 -4.41
N LEU A 166 -8.46 1.12 -4.91
CA LEU A 166 -8.19 1.33 -6.32
C LEU A 166 -6.68 1.36 -6.54
N ARG A 167 -6.13 0.43 -7.32
CA ARG A 167 -4.68 0.36 -7.56
C ARG A 167 -4.33 0.99 -8.90
N VAL A 168 -3.07 1.40 -9.04
CA VAL A 168 -2.48 1.82 -10.34
C VAL A 168 -2.73 0.77 -11.42
N ARG A 169 -2.79 -0.52 -11.06
CA ARG A 169 -3.04 -1.63 -11.97
C ARG A 169 -4.40 -1.52 -12.67
N GLU A 170 -5.48 -1.32 -11.93
CA GLU A 170 -6.83 -1.19 -12.50
C GLU A 170 -6.94 0.08 -13.35
N LEU A 171 -6.32 1.18 -12.90
CA LEU A 171 -6.22 2.42 -13.69
C LEU A 171 -5.48 2.19 -15.02
N PHE A 172 -4.34 1.49 -14.99
CA PHE A 172 -3.55 1.16 -16.16
C PHE A 172 -4.33 0.29 -17.16
N GLU A 173 -5.11 -0.67 -16.67
CA GLU A 173 -5.98 -1.49 -17.52
C GLU A 173 -7.02 -0.62 -18.24
N GLN A 174 -7.68 0.32 -17.54
CA GLN A 174 -8.64 1.23 -18.17
C GLN A 174 -8.00 2.14 -19.24
N VAL A 175 -6.82 2.70 -18.95
CA VAL A 175 -6.08 3.51 -19.93
C VAL A 175 -5.68 2.66 -21.14
N THR A 176 -5.23 1.42 -20.91
CA THR A 176 -4.85 0.49 -21.98
C THR A 176 -6.03 0.17 -22.89
N GLU A 177 -7.20 -0.14 -22.33
CA GLU A 177 -8.41 -0.40 -23.12
C GLU A 177 -8.87 0.85 -23.89
N ALA A 178 -8.78 2.04 -23.28
CA ALA A 178 -9.05 3.29 -23.99
C ALA A 178 -8.07 3.53 -25.15
N MET A 179 -6.78 3.23 -24.98
CA MET A 179 -5.77 3.33 -26.05
C MET A 179 -6.08 2.38 -27.21
N LYS A 180 -6.40 1.11 -26.92
CA LYS A 180 -6.79 0.13 -27.93
C LYS A 180 -8.04 0.54 -28.70
N ALA A 181 -9.03 1.11 -28.01
CA ALA A 181 -10.26 1.60 -28.65
C ALA A 181 -10.01 2.76 -29.63
N CYS A 182 -8.93 3.52 -29.45
CA CYS A 182 -8.49 4.56 -30.38
C CYS A 182 -7.78 4.00 -31.63
N GLY A 183 -7.56 2.68 -31.75
CA GLY A 183 -6.92 2.06 -32.90
C GLY A 183 -5.40 2.25 -32.96
N LEU A 184 -4.76 2.51 -31.81
CA LEU A 184 -3.30 2.56 -31.65
C LEU A 184 -2.72 1.16 -31.39
#